data_AF-A0A3D4Q0A2-F1
#
_entry.id   AF-A0A3D4Q0A2-F1
#
_cell.length_a   1.000
_cell.length_b   1.000
_cell.length_c   1.000
_cell.angle_alpha   90.00
_cell.angle_beta   90.00
_cell.angle_gamma   90.00
#
_symmetry.space_group_name_H-M   'P 1'
#
loop_
_entity.id
_entity.type
_entity.pdbx_description
1 polymer ?
#
loop_
_entity_poly.entity_id
_entity_poly.type
_entity_poly.pdbx_seq_one_letter_code
_entity_poly.pdbx_strand_id
1 'polypeptide(L)'
;MPADFFSRQALELTFRLLRNNHPLLAHAVKKTIDNTPTVSYEDLQSAYTGEMLLNSEVLASLKAHTIGKIVSVLTDIGEEALKQNDLPPSHMTLMRTLIEDWVQLTEWVLVHTAADENDRTSYH
;
A
#
# COMPACT_ATOMS: atom_id res chain seq x y z
N MET A 1 7.03 -13.46 13.51
CA MET A 1 7.62 -13.04 12.23
C MET A 1 7.35 -11.55 12.09
N PRO A 2 8.27 -10.70 11.61
CA PRO A 2 7.90 -9.32 11.31
C PRO A 2 6.76 -9.36 10.29
N ALA A 3 5.75 -8.51 10.49
CA ALA A 3 4.57 -8.43 9.64
C ALA A 3 5.01 -8.21 8.19
N ASP A 4 4.45 -9.01 7.29
CA ASP A 4 4.74 -8.97 5.86
C ASP A 4 4.68 -7.52 5.35
N PHE A 5 5.74 -7.06 4.71
CA PHE A 5 5.90 -5.66 4.32
C PHE A 5 5.16 -5.37 3.00
N PHE A 6 4.75 -4.12 2.80
CA PHE A 6 4.03 -3.70 1.60
C PHE A 6 4.87 -3.94 0.35
N SER A 7 4.31 -4.64 -0.64
CA SER A 7 5.09 -5.10 -1.80
C SER A 7 4.87 -4.23 -3.05
N ARG A 8 5.88 -4.18 -3.92
CA ARG A 8 5.73 -3.56 -5.26
C ARG A 8 4.66 -4.25 -6.11
N GLN A 9 4.49 -5.55 -5.92
CA GLN A 9 3.43 -6.32 -6.57
C GLN A 9 2.03 -5.82 -6.17
N ALA A 10 1.83 -5.45 -4.91
CA ALA A 10 0.58 -4.83 -4.44
C ALA A 10 0.31 -3.52 -5.18
N LEU A 11 1.31 -2.65 -5.37
CA LEU A 11 1.17 -1.43 -6.17
C LEU A 11 0.75 -1.72 -7.62
N GLU A 12 1.41 -2.67 -8.28
CA GLU A 12 1.11 -3.02 -9.67
C GLU A 12 -0.29 -3.61 -9.85
N LEU A 13 -0.71 -4.50 -8.95
CA LEU A 13 -2.05 -5.08 -8.96
C LEU A 13 -3.11 -4.02 -8.70
N THR A 14 -2.86 -3.13 -7.75
CA THR A 14 -3.73 -1.99 -7.45
C THR A 14 -3.88 -1.08 -8.66
N PHE A 15 -2.77 -0.74 -9.33
CA PHE A 15 -2.83 0.04 -10.57
C PHE A 15 -3.74 -0.61 -11.62
N ARG A 16 -3.60 -1.92 -11.84
CA ARG A 16 -4.41 -2.66 -12.82
C ARG A 16 -5.90 -2.64 -12.46
N LEU A 17 -6.23 -2.83 -11.19
CA LEU A 17 -7.62 -2.81 -10.71
C LEU A 17 -8.25 -1.42 -10.84
N LEU A 18 -7.50 -0.37 -10.49
CA LEU A 18 -8.00 1.00 -10.50
C LEU A 18 -8.06 1.61 -11.91
N ARG A 19 -7.28 1.09 -12.87
CA ARG A 19 -7.08 1.71 -14.20
C ARG A 19 -8.37 2.08 -14.92
N ASN A 20 -9.40 1.23 -14.82
CA ASN A 20 -10.63 1.39 -15.59
C ASN A 20 -11.71 2.17 -14.82
N ASN A 21 -11.75 2.05 -13.49
CA ASN A 21 -12.84 2.59 -12.67
C ASN A 21 -12.44 3.82 -11.85
N HIS A 22 -11.15 3.98 -11.53
CA HIS A 22 -10.61 5.08 -10.72
C HIS A 22 -9.32 5.64 -11.34
N PRO A 23 -9.39 6.27 -12.52
CA PRO A 23 -8.21 6.67 -13.31
C PRO A 23 -7.29 7.65 -12.59
N LEU A 24 -7.82 8.52 -11.72
CA LEU A 24 -7.02 9.45 -10.93
C LEU A 24 -6.16 8.73 -9.88
N LEU A 25 -6.74 7.74 -9.19
CA LEU A 25 -6.00 6.93 -8.21
C LEU A 25 -5.01 6.01 -8.93
N ALA A 26 -5.41 5.41 -10.06
CA ALA A 26 -4.51 4.61 -10.88
C ALA A 26 -3.30 5.43 -11.36
N HIS A 27 -3.50 6.68 -11.78
CA HIS A 27 -2.40 7.56 -12.17
C HIS A 27 -1.47 7.87 -10.99
N ALA A 28 -2.02 8.10 -9.79
CA ALA A 28 -1.22 8.31 -8.59
C ALA A 28 -0.36 7.08 -8.26
N VAL A 29 -0.96 5.88 -8.25
CA VAL A 29 -0.24 4.62 -8.01
C VAL A 29 0.82 4.37 -9.07
N LYS A 30 0.51 4.62 -10.36
CA LYS A 30 1.48 4.50 -11.45
C LYS A 30 2.66 5.44 -11.26
N LYS A 31 2.39 6.70 -10.91
CA LYS A 31 3.45 7.68 -10.62
C LYS A 31 4.33 7.21 -9.46
N THR A 32 3.76 6.57 -8.44
CA THR A 32 4.54 5.96 -7.36
C THR A 32 5.42 4.83 -7.87
N ILE A 33 4.87 3.88 -8.64
CA ILE A 33 5.65 2.77 -9.24
C ILE A 33 6.82 3.27 -10.10
N ASP A 34 6.58 4.33 -10.89
CA ASP A 34 7.58 4.89 -11.80
C ASP A 34 8.70 5.63 -11.07
N ASN A 35 8.44 6.16 -9.86
CA ASN A 35 9.40 6.94 -9.08
C ASN A 35 10.05 6.15 -7.93
N THR A 36 9.49 5.01 -7.54
CA THR A 36 10.07 4.09 -6.56
C THR A 36 11.18 3.28 -7.24
N PRO A 37 12.46 3.48 -6.87
CA PRO A 37 13.55 2.69 -7.41
C PRO A 37 13.37 1.21 -7.09
N THR A 38 13.71 0.35 -8.05
CA THR A 38 13.86 -1.09 -7.79
C THR A 38 15.06 -1.27 -6.88
N VAL A 39 14.82 -1.46 -5.59
CA VAL A 39 15.89 -1.68 -4.58
C VAL A 39 16.78 -2.84 -5.04
N SER A 40 18.09 -2.60 -5.10
CA SER A 40 19.08 -3.62 -5.47
C SER A 40 19.09 -4.74 -4.42
N TYR A 41 19.31 -5.98 -4.85
CA TYR A 41 19.43 -7.12 -3.95
C TYR A 41 20.55 -6.96 -2.90
N GLU A 42 21.54 -6.11 -3.19
CA GLU A 42 22.63 -5.79 -2.27
C GLU A 42 22.19 -4.89 -1.09
N ASP A 43 21.22 -3.99 -1.31
CA ASP A 43 20.64 -3.13 -0.25
C ASP A 43 19.62 -3.87 0.63
N LEU A 44 19.09 -5.00 0.14
CA LEU A 44 18.17 -5.89 0.87
C LEU A 44 18.85 -6.74 1.96
N GLN A 45 20.20 -6.83 1.99
CA GLN A 45 20.89 -7.58 3.05
C GLN A 45 20.78 -6.92 4.43
N SER A 46 20.42 -5.64 4.50
CA SER A 46 19.89 -5.04 5.72
C SER A 46 18.36 -5.13 5.65
N ALA A 47 17.83 -6.32 5.98
CA ALA A 47 16.40 -6.66 5.84
C ALA A 47 15.43 -5.69 6.55
N TYR A 48 15.93 -4.88 7.49
CA TYR A 48 15.12 -3.87 8.19
C TYR A 48 15.01 -2.52 7.45
N THR A 49 15.91 -2.21 6.52
CA THR A 49 15.99 -0.87 5.89
C THR A 49 15.34 -0.81 4.50
N GLY A 50 15.42 -1.86 3.69
CA GLY A 50 14.88 -1.84 2.32
C GLY A 50 13.35 -1.75 2.25
N GLU A 51 12.66 -2.44 3.15
CA GLU A 51 11.18 -2.49 3.15
C GLU A 51 10.55 -1.30 3.89
N MET A 52 11.21 -0.79 4.94
CA MET A 52 10.88 0.54 5.50
C MET A 52 11.06 1.65 4.48
N LEU A 53 12.09 1.57 3.62
CA LEU A 53 12.31 2.55 2.57
C LEU A 53 11.12 2.58 1.61
N LEU A 54 10.65 1.41 1.14
CA LEU A 54 9.47 1.34 0.27
C LEU A 54 8.22 1.94 0.92
N ASN A 55 7.92 1.59 2.18
CA ASN A 55 6.78 2.18 2.90
C ASN A 55 6.89 3.71 3.00
N SER A 56 8.09 4.22 3.31
CA SER A 56 8.35 5.66 3.42
C SER A 56 8.21 6.38 2.07
N GLU A 57 8.68 5.78 0.97
CA GLU A 57 8.55 6.32 -0.38
C GLU A 57 7.10 6.33 -0.86
N VAL A 58 6.37 5.25 -0.61
CA VAL A 58 4.94 5.16 -0.93
C VAL A 58 4.15 6.21 -0.14
N LEU A 59 4.44 6.38 1.15
CA LEU A 59 3.86 7.44 1.97
C LEU A 59 4.19 8.83 1.44
N ALA A 60 5.45 9.10 1.09
CA ALA A 60 5.86 10.39 0.54
C ALA A 60 5.17 10.70 -0.79
N SER A 61 4.95 9.69 -1.62
CA SER A 61 4.38 9.82 -2.96
C SER A 61 2.86 9.96 -2.96
N LEU A 62 2.15 9.03 -2.29
CA LEU A 62 0.69 8.99 -2.27
C LEU A 62 0.10 9.90 -1.20
N LYS A 63 0.82 10.15 -0.10
CA LYS A 63 0.30 10.77 1.14
C LYS A 63 -0.75 9.89 1.82
N ALA A 64 -0.85 9.99 3.14
CA ALA A 64 -1.76 9.18 3.96
C ALA A 64 -3.23 9.22 3.48
N HIS A 65 -3.71 10.39 3.05
CA HIS A 65 -5.08 10.53 2.51
C HIS A 65 -5.35 9.68 1.27
N THR A 66 -4.40 9.60 0.34
CA THR A 66 -4.58 8.81 -0.88
C THR A 66 -4.48 7.31 -0.58
N ILE A 67 -3.63 6.92 0.37
CA ILE A 67 -3.55 5.54 0.88
C ILE A 67 -4.91 5.12 1.44
N GLY A 68 -5.53 5.93 2.30
CA GLY A 68 -6.87 5.66 2.82
C GLY A 68 -7.95 5.57 1.74
N LYS A 69 -7.89 6.42 0.70
CA LYS A 69 -8.78 6.32 -0.47
C LYS A 69 -8.61 5.02 -1.24
N ILE A 70 -7.38 4.53 -1.38
CA ILE A 70 -7.11 3.26 -2.06
C ILE A 70 -7.72 2.10 -1.28
N VAL A 71 -7.53 2.05 0.04
CA VAL A 71 -8.15 1.04 0.91
C VAL A 71 -9.68 1.04 0.78
N SER A 72 -10.29 2.23 0.81
CA SER A 72 -11.75 2.37 0.63
C SER A 72 -12.21 1.80 -0.71
N VAL A 73 -11.55 2.18 -1.81
CA VAL A 73 -11.93 1.71 -3.14
C VAL A 73 -11.72 0.21 -3.30
N LEU A 74 -10.65 -0.37 -2.76
CA LEU A 74 -10.44 -1.81 -2.79
C LEU A 74 -11.53 -2.56 -1.99
N THR A 75 -11.99 -1.96 -0.89
CA THR A 75 -13.10 -2.50 -0.09
C THR A 75 -14.41 -2.45 -0.89
N ASP A 76 -14.70 -1.34 -1.58
CA ASP A 76 -15.88 -1.22 -2.45
C ASP A 76 -15.85 -2.25 -3.59
N ILE A 77 -14.69 -2.46 -4.21
CA ILE A 77 -14.50 -3.50 -5.25
C ILE A 77 -14.73 -4.89 -4.65
N GLY A 78 -14.22 -5.16 -3.44
CA GLY A 78 -14.44 -6.41 -2.73
C GLY A 78 -15.91 -6.65 -2.37
N GLU A 79 -16.66 -5.61 -2.00
CA GLU A 79 -18.09 -5.69 -1.73
C GLU A 79 -18.88 -6.04 -2.99
N GLU A 80 -18.60 -5.36 -4.10
CA GLU A 80 -19.25 -5.62 -5.39
C GLU A 80 -18.95 -7.04 -5.90
N ALA A 81 -17.70 -7.49 -5.72
CA ALA A 81 -17.27 -8.85 -5.99
C ALA A 81 -18.09 -9.90 -5.22
N LEU A 82 -18.37 -9.67 -3.93
CA LEU A 82 -19.20 -10.54 -3.11
C LEU A 82 -20.66 -10.58 -3.57
N LYS A 83 -21.19 -9.46 -4.05
CA LYS A 83 -22.57 -9.38 -4.57
C LYS A 83 -22.76 -10.18 -5.86
N GLN A 84 -21.75 -10.19 -6.72
CA GLN A 84 -21.83 -10.84 -8.03
C GLN A 84 -21.77 -12.38 -7.95
N ASN A 85 -21.34 -12.97 -6.81
CA ASN A 85 -21.32 -14.42 -6.54
C ASN A 85 -20.63 -15.33 -7.60
N ASP A 86 -19.94 -14.75 -8.58
CA ASP A 86 -19.38 -15.46 -9.75
C ASP A 86 -17.86 -15.27 -9.87
N LEU A 87 -17.20 -14.83 -8.80
CA LEU A 87 -15.75 -14.69 -8.79
C LEU A 87 -15.06 -15.99 -8.34
N PRO A 88 -14.06 -16.47 -9.11
CA PRO A 88 -13.23 -17.57 -8.70
C PRO A 88 -12.64 -17.35 -7.31
N PRO A 89 -12.55 -18.39 -6.45
CA PRO A 89 -11.98 -18.28 -5.11
C PRO A 89 -10.58 -17.67 -5.09
N SER A 90 -9.77 -17.92 -6.14
CA SER A 90 -8.44 -17.32 -6.30
C SER A 90 -8.46 -15.79 -6.42
N HIS A 91 -9.46 -15.22 -7.09
CA HIS A 91 -9.61 -13.76 -7.21
C HIS A 91 -10.03 -13.15 -5.88
N MET A 92 -10.90 -13.83 -5.14
CA MET A 92 -11.29 -13.39 -3.79
C MET A 92 -10.11 -13.42 -2.82
N THR A 93 -9.27 -14.46 -2.89
CA THR A 93 -8.02 -14.52 -2.11
C THR A 93 -7.07 -13.39 -2.50
N LEU A 94 -6.87 -13.12 -3.80
CA LEU A 94 -6.03 -12.03 -4.26
C LEU A 94 -6.53 -10.67 -3.75
N MET A 95 -7.84 -10.41 -3.84
CA MET A 95 -8.44 -9.16 -3.37
C MET A 95 -8.25 -8.99 -1.86
N ARG A 96 -8.47 -10.07 -1.10
CA ARG A 96 -8.25 -10.09 0.35
C ARG A 96 -6.79 -9.74 0.69
N THR A 97 -5.83 -10.43 0.09
CA THR A 97 -4.40 -10.17 0.32
C THR A 97 -4.05 -8.73 -0.03
N LEU A 98 -4.58 -8.21 -1.14
CA LEU A 98 -4.32 -6.83 -1.53
C LEU A 98 -4.87 -5.82 -0.52
N ILE A 99 -6.08 -6.04 0.01
CA ILE A 99 -6.64 -5.19 1.07
C ILE A 99 -5.78 -5.29 2.34
N GLU A 100 -5.37 -6.49 2.74
CA GLU A 100 -4.51 -6.72 3.90
C GLU A 100 -3.18 -5.96 3.76
N ASP A 101 -2.52 -6.00 2.61
CA ASP A 101 -1.28 -5.28 2.34
C ASP A 101 -1.45 -3.75 2.53
N TRP A 102 -2.52 -3.16 1.97
CA TRP A 102 -2.77 -1.72 2.11
C TRP A 102 -3.20 -1.31 3.52
N VAL A 103 -3.89 -2.18 4.25
CA VAL A 103 -4.25 -1.95 5.66
C VAL A 103 -2.99 -1.98 6.53
N GLN A 104 -2.10 -2.95 6.33
CA GLN A 104 -0.81 -3.01 7.03
C GLN A 104 0.04 -1.77 6.76
N LEU A 105 0.08 -1.30 5.51
CA LEU A 105 0.73 -0.01 5.20
C LEU A 105 0.09 1.14 5.96
N THR A 106 -1.24 1.18 6.05
CA THR A 106 -1.97 2.23 6.79
C THR A 106 -1.63 2.19 8.28
N GLU A 107 -1.60 1.01 8.89
CA GLU A 107 -1.17 0.81 10.28
C GLU A 107 0.26 1.29 10.49
N TRP A 108 1.18 0.93 9.59
CA TRP A 108 2.56 1.39 9.63
C TRP A 108 2.64 2.92 9.57
N VAL A 109 1.87 3.56 8.69
CA VAL A 109 1.81 5.03 8.57
C VAL A 109 1.32 5.66 9.88
N LEU A 110 0.27 5.12 10.50
CA LEU A 110 -0.25 5.64 11.77
C LEU A 110 0.76 5.55 12.90
N VAL A 111 1.48 4.42 13.00
CA VAL A 111 2.51 4.23 14.03
C VAL A 111 3.67 5.19 13.83
N HIS A 112 4.16 5.37 12.60
CA HIS A 112 5.36 6.17 12.33
C HIS A 112 5.09 7.68 12.28
N THR A 113 3.89 8.10 11.89
CA THR A 113 3.52 9.52 11.93
C THR A 113 3.20 10.00 13.35
N ALA A 114 2.59 9.15 14.19
CA ALA A 114 2.35 9.47 15.59
C ALA A 114 3.64 9.48 16.44
N ALA A 115 4.61 8.62 16.11
CA ALA A 115 5.93 8.62 16.76
C ALA A 115 6.72 9.91 16.48
N ASP A 116 6.68 10.41 15.24
CA ASP A 116 7.33 11.68 14.85
C ASP A 116 6.73 12.92 15.55
N GLU A 117 5.43 12.91 15.88
CA GLU A 117 4.79 14.00 16.63
C GLU A 117 5.18 13.99 18.12
N ASN A 118 5.26 12.80 18.74
CA ASN A 118 5.68 12.69 20.14
C ASN A 118 7.15 13.08 20.35
N ASP A 119 8.04 12.74 19.41
CA ASP A 119 9.47 13.05 19.55
C ASP A 119 9.78 14.55 19.42
N ARG A 120 8.94 15.31 18.71
CA ARG A 120 9.02 16.78 18.65
C ARG A 120 8.59 17.48 19.94
N THR A 121 7.76 16.85 20.76
CA THR A 121 7.30 17.42 22.04
C THR A 121 8.27 17.17 23.20
N SER A 122 9.28 16.31 23.02
CA SER A 122 10.30 15.96 24.02
C SER A 122 11.36 17.05 24.24
N TYR A 123 11.39 18.10 23.43
CA TYR A 123 12.41 19.16 23.44
C TYR A 123 11.92 20.50 24.01
N HIS A 124 11.02 20.46 25.01
CA HIS A 124 10.58 21.66 25.73
C HIS A 124 10.82 21.57 27.24
#